data_AF-A0A7V4M3F2-F1
#
_entry.id   AF-A0A7V4M3F2-F1
#
_cell.length_a   1.000
_cell.length_b   1.000
_cell.length_c   1.000
_cell.angle_alpha   90.00
_cell.angle_beta   90.00
_cell.angle_gamma   90.00
#
_symmetry.space_group_name_H-M   'P 1'
#
loop_
_entity.id
_entity.type
_entity.pdbx_description
1 polymer ?
#
loop_
_entity_poly.entity_id
_entity_poly.type
_entity_poly.pdbx_seq_one_letter_code
_entity_poly.pdbx_strand_id
1 'polypeptide(L)'
;HYEPAGGSVVFNLQVSGHPSYFAHGILVHNCHLIPEDGEGMYRQFLADAKTINPRVRVIGLTATPFRLKSGMICGPENILNRVCFEVGVRELIRDGFLCPLVTKAGINKADFDRLHVRAGEFVADEVEQLMDSDQLVEAACGEIVAYTQDRHACLIFASGVRHAQHIQRVFQKTHGVECGFVCGETPTAERDELLARFRGQAPDGLFERAPLKYLVNVNVLTTGFDAPNIDCVAMMRPTMSPGLFYQMVGRGFRLHRGKANCLVLDFGGNVLRHGPVDQIRVEQRDRPGGKGGDAPAKECPECHAVIAAGYAHCPDCGYEFPRPERANHDAQASTESVLSGQVSESVYTVRDVLYSVHVKQGADENAPKTMRVDYKVGFYQFKSEWVCFEHSGYARWKAEMWWRARSFDPVPATAEEAVALANCGALAHTKSITVRSVAGERFDRIVDYELGEKPEPLPLDERPTTDLSDIPF
;
A
#
# COMPACT_ATOMS: atom_id res chain seq x y z
N HIS A 1 -2.04 -16.39 31.46
CA HIS A 1 -2.38 -17.73 30.93
C HIS A 1 -3.46 -17.63 29.86
N TYR A 2 -3.03 -17.41 28.61
CA TYR A 2 -3.65 -17.91 27.38
C TYR A 2 -2.67 -17.57 26.24
N GLU A 3 -1.88 -18.56 25.81
CA GLU A 3 -1.06 -18.48 24.60
C GLU A 3 -1.90 -18.97 23.42
N PRO A 4 -2.00 -18.23 22.30
CA PRO A 4 -2.39 -18.80 21.03
C PRO A 4 -1.15 -19.35 20.32
N ALA A 5 -1.23 -20.63 19.95
CA ALA A 5 -0.22 -21.31 19.15
C ALA A 5 -0.18 -20.76 17.71
N GLY A 6 1.04 -20.57 17.18
CA GLY A 6 1.30 -20.59 15.73
C GLY A 6 0.93 -19.34 14.95
N GLY A 7 1.65 -18.24 15.18
CA GLY A 7 1.67 -17.08 14.30
C GLY A 7 2.75 -16.10 14.76
N SER A 8 3.87 -16.04 14.04
CA SER A 8 4.96 -15.10 14.33
C SER A 8 4.43 -13.67 14.22
N VAL A 9 4.18 -13.06 15.37
CA VAL A 9 3.77 -11.67 15.51
C VAL A 9 4.92 -10.78 15.04
N VAL A 10 4.63 -9.81 14.18
CA VAL A 10 5.59 -8.76 13.80
C VAL A 10 5.91 -7.95 15.06
N PHE A 11 7.13 -8.12 15.58
CA PHE A 11 7.59 -7.32 16.72
C PHE A 11 7.67 -5.84 16.32
N ASN A 12 6.97 -5.00 17.08
CA ASN A 12 7.51 -3.67 17.40
C ASN A 12 8.86 -3.94 18.10
N LEU A 13 9.96 -3.42 17.57
CA LEU A 13 11.30 -3.60 18.13
C LEU A 13 11.40 -2.93 19.52
N GLN A 14 10.89 -3.61 20.54
CA GLN A 14 11.21 -3.37 21.94
C GLN A 14 11.83 -4.66 22.45
N VAL A 15 13.15 -4.73 22.35
CA VAL A 15 13.93 -5.93 22.66
C VAL A 15 14.20 -5.95 24.16
N SER A 16 13.56 -6.89 24.84
CA SER A 16 13.74 -7.15 26.26
C SER A 16 15.13 -7.70 26.55
N GLY A 17 15.98 -6.91 27.22
CA GLY A 17 17.03 -7.44 28.10
C GLY A 17 18.49 -7.11 27.79
N HIS A 18 18.84 -6.54 26.63
CA HIS A 18 20.20 -6.04 26.37
C HIS A 18 20.20 -5.00 25.22
N PRO A 19 20.69 -3.76 25.40
CA PRO A 19 20.46 -2.66 24.45
C PRO A 19 21.54 -2.52 23.37
N SER A 20 22.24 -3.59 22.98
CA SER A 20 23.35 -3.51 22.02
C SER A 20 23.28 -4.63 20.98
N TYR A 21 22.77 -4.32 19.80
CA TYR A 21 23.07 -5.12 18.61
C TYR A 21 24.38 -4.62 18.01
N PHE A 22 25.40 -5.47 17.93
CA PHE A 22 26.52 -5.26 17.01
C PHE A 22 26.05 -5.64 15.59
N ALA A 23 25.22 -4.79 15.00
CA ALA A 23 25.19 -4.71 13.54
C ALA A 23 26.41 -3.87 13.13
N HIS A 24 27.11 -4.25 12.06
CA HIS A 24 28.10 -3.36 11.42
C HIS A 24 27.39 -2.19 10.70
N GLY A 25 26.44 -1.52 11.36
CA GLY A 25 25.54 -0.58 10.72
C GLY A 25 24.54 0.12 11.64
N ILE A 26 23.78 1.03 11.02
CA ILE A 26 22.83 1.95 11.62
C ILE A 26 21.49 1.75 10.92
N LEU A 27 20.44 1.50 11.69
CA LEU A 27 19.06 1.44 11.20
C LEU A 27 18.37 2.77 11.51
N VAL A 28 17.77 3.38 10.48
CA VAL A 28 17.09 4.67 10.58
C VAL A 28 15.62 4.51 10.28
N HIS A 29 14.78 4.58 11.31
CA HIS A 29 13.33 4.61 11.15
C HIS A 29 12.86 6.00 10.69
N ASN A 30 11.79 6.05 9.89
CA ASN A 30 11.30 7.28 9.23
C ASN A 30 12.42 8.03 8.49
N CYS A 31 13.26 7.30 7.76
CA CYS A 31 14.46 7.86 7.13
C CYS A 31 14.19 8.97 6.10
N HIS A 32 12.93 9.14 5.67
CA HIS A 32 12.50 10.29 4.90
C HIS A 32 12.71 11.65 5.62
N LEU A 33 12.84 11.65 6.96
CA LEU A 33 13.13 12.84 7.78
C LEU A 33 14.63 13.22 7.86
N ILE A 34 15.54 12.40 7.34
CA ILE A 34 16.97 12.74 7.28
C ILE A 34 17.11 14.04 6.44
N PRO A 35 17.80 15.10 6.87
CA PRO A 35 17.94 16.30 6.04
C PRO A 35 18.53 16.02 4.64
N GLU A 36 18.17 16.82 3.62
CA GLU A 36 18.71 16.73 2.24
C GLU A 36 20.14 17.27 2.15
N ASP A 37 20.37 18.47 2.71
CA ASP A 37 21.66 19.15 2.81
C ASP A 37 21.85 19.79 4.21
N GLY A 38 23.08 20.22 4.52
CA GLY A 38 23.38 21.07 5.69
C GLY A 38 23.87 20.37 6.97
N GLU A 39 24.16 21.19 7.98
CA GLU A 39 24.57 20.77 9.32
C GLU A 39 23.35 20.39 10.18
N GLY A 40 23.45 19.28 10.88
CA GLY A 40 22.44 18.83 11.82
C GLY A 40 22.94 17.64 12.61
N MET A 41 22.49 17.52 13.87
CA MET A 41 22.94 16.48 14.80
C MET A 41 22.90 15.07 14.19
N TYR A 42 21.87 14.78 13.38
CA TYR A 42 21.70 13.49 12.73
C TYR A 42 22.74 13.22 11.63
N ARG A 43 23.07 14.23 10.82
CA ARG A 43 24.10 14.11 9.77
C ARG A 43 25.49 14.02 10.35
N GLN A 44 25.76 14.83 11.37
CA GLN A 44 27.03 14.79 12.09
C GLN A 44 27.24 13.41 12.71
N PHE A 45 26.22 12.85 13.36
CA PHE A 45 26.25 11.50 13.90
C PHE A 45 26.60 10.44 12.83
N LEU A 46 25.96 10.50 11.65
CA LEU A 46 26.24 9.56 10.56
C LEU A 46 27.65 9.75 9.96
N ALA A 47 28.13 10.99 9.87
CA ALA A 47 29.47 11.31 9.42
C ALA A 47 30.54 10.80 10.41
N ASP A 48 30.36 11.07 11.71
CA ASP A 48 31.26 10.63 12.77
C ASP A 48 31.29 9.10 12.86
N ALA A 49 30.14 8.44 12.76
CA ALA A 49 30.06 6.99 12.71
C ALA A 49 30.85 6.40 11.53
N LYS A 50 30.84 7.07 10.38
CA LYS A 50 31.61 6.66 9.20
C LYS A 50 33.12 6.91 9.37
N THR A 51 33.50 7.96 10.09
CA THR A 51 34.91 8.23 10.46
C THR A 51 35.45 7.15 11.40
N ILE A 52 34.67 6.78 12.43
CA ILE A 52 35.05 5.74 13.40
C ILE A 52 35.07 4.35 12.75
N ASN A 53 34.07 4.07 11.91
CA ASN A 53 33.95 2.80 11.19
C ASN A 53 33.68 3.06 9.69
N PRO A 54 34.73 3.08 8.85
CA PRO A 54 34.58 3.25 7.40
C PRO A 54 33.72 2.18 6.72
N ARG A 55 33.48 1.03 7.37
CA ARG A 55 32.65 -0.07 6.87
C ARG A 55 31.21 -0.02 7.37
N VAL A 56 30.81 0.97 8.17
CA VAL A 56 29.44 1.11 8.68
C VAL A 56 28.44 1.12 7.52
N ARG A 57 27.32 0.41 7.68
CA ARG A 57 26.21 0.38 6.74
C ARG A 57 25.03 1.16 7.29
N VAL A 58 24.32 1.93 6.47
CA VAL A 58 23.10 2.65 6.89
C VAL A 58 21.91 2.04 6.15
N ILE A 59 20.90 1.61 6.89
CA ILE A 59 19.65 1.07 6.34
C ILE A 59 18.51 1.97 6.80
N GLY A 60 17.78 2.54 5.84
CA GLY A 60 16.62 3.37 6.11
C GLY A 60 15.32 2.58 5.99
N LEU A 61 14.39 2.81 6.92
CA LEU A 61 13.03 2.28 6.89
C LEU A 61 12.05 3.45 6.73
N THR A 62 11.22 3.40 5.70
CA THR A 62 10.20 4.41 5.43
C THR A 62 9.05 3.81 4.65
N ALA A 63 7.83 4.29 4.91
CA ALA A 63 6.68 4.01 4.06
C ALA A 63 6.54 5.02 2.90
N THR A 64 7.32 6.11 2.95
CA THR A 64 7.27 7.20 1.97
C THR A 64 8.70 7.54 1.55
N PRO A 65 9.29 6.87 0.54
CA PRO A 65 10.67 7.08 0.11
C PRO A 65 10.86 8.32 -0.78
N PHE A 66 10.00 9.34 -0.63
CA PHE A 66 9.94 10.51 -1.47
C PHE A 66 9.76 11.79 -0.65
N ARG A 67 10.42 12.85 -1.10
CA ARG A 67 10.31 14.23 -0.60
C ARG A 67 9.77 15.12 -1.70
N LEU A 68 8.89 16.02 -1.31
CA LEU A 68 8.21 16.93 -2.22
C LEU A 68 9.18 17.84 -3.02
N LYS A 69 10.33 18.19 -2.43
CA LYS A 69 11.35 19.06 -3.03
C LYS A 69 12.38 18.30 -3.86
N SER A 70 13.04 17.29 -3.27
CA SER A 70 14.17 16.59 -3.91
C SER A 70 13.81 15.29 -4.61
N GLY A 71 12.58 14.82 -4.47
CA GLY A 71 12.15 13.55 -5.02
C GLY A 71 12.57 12.36 -4.17
N MET A 72 13.06 11.29 -4.80
CA MET A 72 13.40 10.05 -4.09
C MET A 72 14.52 10.28 -3.06
N ILE A 73 14.35 9.75 -1.85
CA ILE A 73 15.38 9.86 -0.79
C ILE A 73 16.57 8.93 -1.06
N CYS A 74 16.37 7.90 -1.88
CA CYS A 74 17.41 7.00 -2.31
C CYS A 74 18.03 7.48 -3.63
N GLY A 75 19.36 7.56 -3.68
CA GLY A 75 20.10 7.93 -4.88
C GLY A 75 21.60 7.66 -4.73
N PRO A 76 22.37 7.45 -5.80
CA PRO A 76 23.77 7.04 -5.72
C PRO A 76 24.63 7.91 -4.79
N GLU A 77 24.39 9.23 -4.82
CA GLU A 77 25.10 10.25 -4.04
C GLU A 77 24.47 10.54 -2.66
N ASN A 78 23.32 9.95 -2.35
CA ASN A 78 22.63 10.14 -1.07
C ASN A 78 23.21 9.20 0.00
N ILE A 79 22.96 9.54 1.27
CA ILE A 79 23.25 8.67 2.43
C ILE A 79 22.59 7.29 2.27
N LEU A 80 21.40 7.26 1.66
CA LEU A 80 20.69 6.05 1.28
C LEU A 80 20.88 5.84 -0.23
N ASN A 81 21.69 4.85 -0.61
CA ASN A 81 22.13 4.75 -2.01
C ASN A 81 21.10 4.05 -2.92
N ARG A 82 20.33 3.12 -2.38
CA ARG A 82 19.37 2.30 -3.13
C ARG A 82 18.25 1.79 -2.24
N VAL A 83 17.09 1.54 -2.83
CA VAL A 83 16.03 0.74 -2.21
C VAL A 83 16.42 -0.74 -2.33
N CYS A 84 16.63 -1.41 -1.20
CA CYS A 84 16.99 -2.83 -1.17
C CYS A 84 15.77 -3.77 -1.11
N PHE A 85 14.64 -3.27 -0.63
CA PHE A 85 13.38 -4.00 -0.51
C PHE A 85 12.22 -3.00 -0.49
N GLU A 86 11.13 -3.33 -1.17
CA GLU A 86 9.89 -2.57 -1.17
C GLU A 86 8.72 -3.55 -1.18
N VAL A 87 7.67 -3.22 -0.43
CA VAL A 87 6.42 -3.97 -0.43
C VAL A 87 5.26 -2.98 -0.53
N GLY A 88 4.33 -3.23 -1.44
CA GLY A 88 3.21 -2.33 -1.71
C GLY A 88 2.05 -2.50 -0.73
N VAL A 89 1.30 -1.44 -0.45
CA VAL A 89 0.07 -1.48 0.36
C VAL A 89 -0.92 -2.51 -0.14
N ARG A 90 -1.12 -2.56 -1.47
CA ARG A 90 -2.05 -3.50 -2.09
C ARG A 90 -1.73 -4.95 -1.75
N GLU A 91 -0.45 -5.31 -1.79
CA GLU A 91 0.02 -6.66 -1.44
C GLU A 91 -0.22 -6.94 0.03
N LEU A 92 0.12 -5.99 0.91
CA LEU A 92 -0.09 -6.14 2.34
C LEU A 92 -1.57 -6.22 2.74
N ILE A 93 -2.47 -5.50 2.05
CA ILE A 93 -3.92 -5.64 2.25
C ILE A 93 -4.39 -7.01 1.75
N ARG A 94 -3.97 -7.41 0.54
CA ARG A 94 -4.34 -8.70 -0.06
C ARG A 94 -3.93 -9.88 0.83
N ASP A 95 -2.74 -9.81 1.40
CA ASP A 95 -2.15 -10.87 2.22
C ASP A 95 -2.58 -10.78 3.70
N GLY A 96 -3.46 -9.84 4.04
CA GLY A 96 -4.05 -9.70 5.37
C GLY A 96 -3.14 -9.07 6.41
N PHE A 97 -2.03 -8.44 6.01
CA PHE A 97 -1.12 -7.70 6.89
C PHE A 97 -1.61 -6.28 7.21
N LEU A 98 -2.46 -5.69 6.36
CA LEU A 98 -3.08 -4.38 6.57
C LEU A 98 -4.60 -4.45 6.44
N CYS A 99 -5.27 -3.58 7.18
CA CYS A 99 -6.71 -3.37 7.10
C CYS A 99 -7.06 -2.66 5.77
N PRO A 100 -8.08 -3.13 5.03
CA PRO A 100 -8.53 -2.46 3.81
C PRO A 100 -9.11 -1.07 4.13
N LEU A 101 -9.01 -0.18 3.16
CA LEU A 101 -9.57 1.17 3.24
C LEU A 101 -10.81 1.29 2.35
N VAL A 102 -11.80 2.03 2.83
CA VAL A 102 -12.96 2.46 2.04
C VAL A 102 -12.97 3.98 2.02
N THR A 103 -12.93 4.59 0.84
CA THR A 103 -12.76 6.03 0.71
C THR A 103 -14.02 6.70 0.19
N LYS A 104 -14.45 7.79 0.84
CA LYS A 104 -15.53 8.65 0.40
C LYS A 104 -15.05 10.10 0.26
N ALA A 105 -15.46 10.77 -0.81
CA ALA A 105 -15.26 12.20 -0.97
C ALA A 105 -16.29 12.96 -0.13
N GLY A 106 -15.91 14.15 0.35
CA GLY A 106 -16.86 15.08 0.94
C GLY A 106 -17.87 15.57 -0.09
N ILE A 107 -19.13 15.71 0.33
CA ILE A 107 -20.22 16.23 -0.53
C ILE A 107 -19.94 17.69 -0.85
N ASN A 108 -19.59 18.48 0.16
CA ASN A 108 -19.25 19.89 0.01
C ASN A 108 -17.77 20.05 -0.35
N LYS A 109 -17.50 20.52 -1.57
CA LYS A 109 -16.15 20.65 -2.11
C LYS A 109 -15.62 22.07 -1.98
N ALA A 110 -14.39 22.20 -1.49
CA ALA A 110 -13.64 23.43 -1.54
C ALA A 110 -12.96 23.60 -2.93
N ASP A 111 -12.89 24.85 -3.40
CA ASP A 111 -12.15 25.21 -4.61
C ASP A 111 -10.70 25.54 -4.25
N PHE A 112 -9.77 24.69 -4.72
CA PHE A 112 -8.33 24.81 -4.44
C PHE A 112 -7.57 25.57 -5.53
N ASP A 113 -8.20 25.97 -6.63
CA ASP A 113 -7.52 26.52 -7.81
C ASP A 113 -6.83 27.86 -7.53
N ARG A 114 -7.29 28.56 -6.48
CA ARG A 114 -6.75 29.87 -6.07
C ARG A 114 -5.63 29.79 -5.05
N LEU A 115 -5.32 28.59 -4.53
CA LEU A 115 -4.27 28.43 -3.53
C LEU A 115 -2.88 28.51 -4.17
N HIS A 116 -2.00 29.27 -3.54
CA HIS A 116 -0.61 29.33 -3.96
C HIS A 116 0.15 28.08 -3.51
N VAL A 117 1.08 27.64 -4.37
CA VAL A 117 2.01 26.55 -4.08
C VAL A 117 3.40 27.11 -3.86
N ARG A 118 3.96 26.92 -2.66
CA ARG A 118 5.32 27.30 -2.31
C ARG A 118 6.15 26.07 -2.00
N ALA A 119 7.25 25.91 -2.75
CA ALA A 119 8.18 24.79 -2.61
C ALA A 119 7.50 23.41 -2.69
N GLY A 120 6.52 23.31 -3.60
CA GLY A 120 5.77 22.08 -3.89
C GLY A 120 4.55 21.83 -3.02
N GLU A 121 4.32 22.58 -1.95
CA GLU A 121 3.16 22.45 -1.04
C GLU A 121 2.26 23.69 -1.09
N PHE A 122 0.97 23.54 -0.79
CA PHE A 122 0.08 24.68 -0.59
C PHE A 122 0.56 25.58 0.56
N VAL A 123 0.32 26.89 0.44
CA VAL A 123 0.58 27.84 1.53
C VAL A 123 -0.37 27.55 2.70
N ALA A 124 0.17 27.15 3.84
CA ALA A 124 -0.59 26.66 4.99
C ALA A 124 -1.67 27.64 5.47
N ASP A 125 -1.36 28.94 5.54
CA ASP A 125 -2.31 29.97 5.98
C ASP A 125 -3.50 30.11 5.03
N GLU A 126 -3.27 30.01 3.71
CA GLU A 126 -4.33 30.08 2.70
C GLU A 126 -5.21 28.83 2.75
N VAL A 127 -4.61 27.66 2.97
CA VAL A 127 -5.35 26.41 3.15
C VAL A 127 -6.23 26.48 4.40
N GLU A 128 -5.68 26.96 5.52
CA GLU A 128 -6.46 27.13 6.74
C GLU A 128 -7.61 28.11 6.53
N GLN A 129 -7.36 29.27 5.92
CA GLN A 129 -8.40 30.27 5.64
C GLN A 129 -9.52 29.73 4.73
N LEU A 130 -9.16 28.98 3.69
CA LEU A 130 -10.15 28.38 2.79
C LEU A 130 -11.00 27.32 3.51
N MET A 131 -10.36 26.45 4.28
CA MET A 131 -11.03 25.32 4.91
C MET A 131 -11.82 25.72 6.17
N ASP A 132 -11.46 26.82 6.84
CA ASP A 132 -12.08 27.32 8.07
C ASP A 132 -13.37 28.15 7.85
N SER A 133 -14.09 27.91 6.75
CA SER A 133 -15.40 28.54 6.54
C SER A 133 -16.51 27.77 7.27
N ASP A 134 -17.47 28.48 7.88
CA ASP A 134 -18.60 27.86 8.61
C ASP A 134 -19.31 26.80 7.76
N GLN A 135 -19.59 27.12 6.48
CA GLN A 135 -20.27 26.20 5.56
C GLN A 135 -19.50 24.89 5.34
N LEU A 136 -18.18 24.95 5.14
CA LEU A 136 -17.37 23.75 4.91
C LEU A 136 -17.18 22.94 6.19
N VAL A 137 -16.92 23.62 7.31
CA VAL A 137 -16.71 22.95 8.60
C VAL A 137 -17.99 22.29 9.09
N GLU A 138 -19.13 22.97 9.06
CA GLU A 138 -20.42 22.42 9.48
C GLU A 138 -20.84 21.22 8.62
N ALA A 139 -20.73 21.34 7.29
CA ALA A 139 -21.04 20.25 6.38
C ALA A 139 -20.13 19.03 6.63
N ALA A 140 -18.81 19.24 6.69
CA ALA A 140 -17.86 18.16 6.92
C ALA A 140 -18.05 17.50 8.29
N CYS A 141 -18.31 18.26 9.36
CA CYS A 141 -18.61 17.69 10.68
C CYS A 141 -19.89 16.86 10.66
N GLY A 142 -20.95 17.36 10.00
CA GLY A 142 -22.20 16.63 9.82
C GLY A 142 -22.01 15.31 9.06
N GLU A 143 -21.25 15.33 7.98
CA GLU A 143 -20.90 14.14 7.21
C GLU A 143 -20.05 13.16 8.03
N ILE A 144 -19.03 13.63 8.76
CA ILE A 144 -18.22 12.78 9.63
C ILE A 144 -19.11 12.08 10.65
N VAL A 145 -19.98 12.81 11.34
CA VAL A 145 -20.89 12.22 12.33
C VAL A 145 -21.83 11.22 11.67
N ALA A 146 -22.40 11.52 10.51
CA ALA A 146 -23.31 10.61 9.80
C ALA A 146 -22.63 9.31 9.36
N TYR A 147 -21.43 9.39 8.78
CA TYR A 147 -20.70 8.21 8.29
C TYR A 147 -20.00 7.39 9.37
N THR A 148 -19.86 7.93 10.58
CA THR A 148 -19.14 7.26 11.66
C THR A 148 -20.05 6.71 12.75
N GLN A 149 -21.37 6.61 12.55
CA GLN A 149 -22.29 6.06 13.55
C GLN A 149 -21.89 4.65 14.01
N ASP A 150 -21.41 3.81 13.10
CA ASP A 150 -20.93 2.44 13.33
C ASP A 150 -19.43 2.34 13.63
N ARG A 151 -18.76 3.49 13.83
CA ARG A 151 -17.31 3.60 14.07
C ARG A 151 -17.01 4.07 15.48
N HIS A 152 -15.81 3.74 15.97
CA HIS A 152 -15.42 3.94 17.35
C HIS A 152 -14.25 4.92 17.54
N ALA A 153 -13.36 5.07 16.56
CA ALA A 153 -12.19 5.95 16.66
C ALA A 153 -11.90 6.65 15.33
N CYS A 154 -12.30 7.92 15.26
CA CYS A 154 -12.14 8.80 14.11
C CYS A 154 -11.02 9.82 14.36
N LEU A 155 -9.94 9.69 13.58
CA LEU A 155 -8.81 10.61 13.59
C LEU A 155 -9.00 11.68 12.50
N ILE A 156 -9.04 12.94 12.90
CA ILE A 156 -9.30 14.09 12.01
C ILE A 156 -8.01 14.89 11.82
N PHE A 157 -7.61 15.13 10.57
CA PHE A 157 -6.47 15.97 10.21
C PHE A 157 -6.97 17.33 9.73
N ALA A 158 -6.76 18.36 10.56
CA ALA A 158 -7.15 19.73 10.24
C ALA A 158 -6.04 20.48 9.47
N SER A 159 -6.45 21.54 8.78
CA SER A 159 -5.54 22.39 7.99
C SER A 159 -4.68 23.34 8.83
N GLY A 160 -5.12 23.67 10.04
CA GLY A 160 -4.42 24.55 10.97
C GLY A 160 -5.11 24.57 12.34
N VAL A 161 -4.54 25.33 13.29
CA VAL A 161 -5.02 25.38 14.69
C VAL A 161 -6.38 26.05 14.81
N ARG A 162 -6.64 27.15 14.10
CA ARG A 162 -7.94 27.83 14.10
C ARG A 162 -9.02 26.91 13.54
N HIS A 163 -8.71 26.27 12.42
CA HIS A 163 -9.60 25.30 11.79
C HIS A 163 -9.88 24.10 12.70
N ALA A 164 -8.88 23.55 13.39
CA ALA A 164 -9.07 22.46 14.35
C ALA A 164 -9.97 22.85 15.53
N GLN A 165 -9.77 24.05 16.08
CA GLN A 165 -10.63 24.59 17.14
C GLN A 165 -12.05 24.83 16.64
N HIS A 166 -12.22 25.25 15.39
CA HIS A 166 -13.53 25.39 14.78
C HIS A 166 -14.25 24.05 14.63
N ILE A 167 -13.58 23.04 14.09
CA ILE A 167 -14.08 21.66 14.03
C ILE A 167 -14.51 21.21 15.42
N GLN A 168 -13.65 21.33 16.43
CA GLN A 168 -13.95 20.94 17.81
C GLN A 168 -15.21 21.64 18.36
N ARG A 169 -15.35 22.95 18.10
CA ARG A 169 -16.54 23.73 18.48
C ARG A 169 -17.80 23.23 17.81
N VAL A 170 -17.76 22.88 16.53
CA VAL A 170 -18.93 22.37 15.77
C VAL A 170 -19.35 20.99 16.27
N PHE A 171 -18.40 20.07 16.48
CA PHE A 171 -18.69 18.76 17.10
C PHE A 171 -19.44 18.92 18.43
N GLN A 172 -18.96 19.82 19.31
CA GLN A 172 -19.57 20.04 20.61
C GLN A 172 -20.91 20.78 20.54
N LYS A 173 -20.99 21.89 19.80
CA LYS A 173 -22.17 22.78 19.80
C LYS A 173 -23.31 22.26 18.94
N THR A 174 -23.00 21.72 17.77
CA THR A 174 -23.99 21.33 16.76
C THR A 174 -24.40 19.88 16.90
N HIS A 175 -23.46 18.99 17.25
CA HIS A 175 -23.71 17.55 17.30
C HIS A 175 -23.74 16.99 18.73
N GLY A 176 -23.39 17.78 19.75
CA GLY A 176 -23.43 17.36 21.15
C GLY A 176 -22.44 16.23 21.48
N VAL A 177 -21.38 16.07 20.70
CA VAL A 177 -20.38 15.02 20.87
C VAL A 177 -19.02 15.60 21.24
N GLU A 178 -18.31 14.88 22.10
CA GLU A 178 -16.97 15.27 22.51
C GLU A 178 -15.95 15.02 21.37
N CYS A 179 -15.09 16.01 21.12
CA CYS A 179 -13.98 15.92 20.21
C CYS A 179 -12.72 16.45 20.91
N GLY A 180 -11.68 15.64 21.02
CA GLY A 180 -10.39 16.07 21.57
C GLY A 180 -9.57 16.79 20.51
N PHE A 181 -8.67 17.67 20.94
CA PHE A 181 -7.79 18.42 20.05
C PHE A 181 -6.34 18.34 20.52
N VAL A 182 -5.41 18.01 19.63
CA VAL A 182 -3.98 18.00 19.92
C VAL A 182 -3.19 18.76 18.84
N CYS A 183 -2.35 19.69 19.27
CA CYS A 183 -1.38 20.41 18.43
C CYS A 183 0.01 20.42 19.09
N GLY A 184 0.97 21.08 18.45
CA GLY A 184 2.35 21.20 18.95
C GLY A 184 2.47 21.85 20.33
N GLU A 185 1.51 22.71 20.69
CA GLU A 185 1.48 23.47 21.94
C GLU A 185 0.70 22.77 23.06
N THR A 186 -0.01 21.66 22.77
CA THR A 186 -0.77 20.92 23.78
C THR A 186 0.17 20.40 24.88
N PRO A 187 -0.07 20.74 26.16
CA PRO A 187 0.71 20.25 27.29
C PRO A 187 0.81 18.73 27.34
N THR A 188 1.97 18.19 27.75
CA THR A 188 2.23 16.74 27.75
C THR A 188 1.17 15.93 28.49
N ALA A 189 0.79 16.36 29.71
CA ALA A 189 -0.21 15.65 30.52
C ALA A 189 -1.59 15.61 29.84
N GLU A 190 -2.01 16.71 29.20
CA GLU A 190 -3.26 16.77 28.45
C GLU A 190 -3.21 15.90 27.21
N ARG A 191 -2.10 15.97 26.46
CA ARG A 191 -1.87 15.11 25.29
C ARG A 191 -1.95 13.63 25.68
N ASP A 192 -1.25 13.22 26.73
CA ASP A 192 -1.21 11.83 27.16
C ASP A 192 -2.59 11.31 27.58
N GLU A 193 -3.39 12.13 28.26
CA GLU A 193 -4.78 11.80 28.63
C GLU A 193 -5.66 11.61 27.38
N LEU A 194 -5.63 12.57 26.44
CA LEU A 194 -6.43 12.52 25.21
C LEU A 194 -6.05 11.30 24.35
N LEU A 195 -4.74 11.04 24.21
CA LEU A 195 -4.24 9.91 23.43
C LEU A 195 -4.51 8.55 24.11
N ALA A 196 -4.54 8.48 25.44
CA ALA A 196 -4.96 7.27 26.16
C ALA A 196 -6.45 6.99 25.93
N ARG A 197 -7.31 7.99 26.14
CA ARG A 197 -8.76 7.88 25.91
C ARG A 197 -9.10 7.52 24.46
N PHE A 198 -8.39 8.11 23.50
CA PHE A 198 -8.58 7.82 22.07
C PHE A 198 -8.11 6.40 21.68
N ARG A 199 -7.08 5.87 22.35
CA ARG A 199 -6.67 4.45 22.20
C ARG A 199 -7.64 3.47 22.86
N GLY A 200 -8.69 3.95 23.53
CA GLY A 200 -9.61 3.13 24.32
C GLY A 200 -8.98 2.58 25.59
N GLN A 201 -7.87 3.18 26.06
CA GLN A 201 -7.26 2.84 27.33
C GLN A 201 -8.09 3.52 28.44
N ALA A 202 -8.55 2.75 29.41
CA ALA A 202 -9.20 3.30 30.59
C ALA A 202 -8.17 4.16 31.34
N PRO A 203 -8.43 5.45 31.62
CA PRO A 203 -7.54 6.23 32.43
C PRO A 203 -7.52 5.67 33.87
N ASP A 204 -6.33 5.47 34.44
CA ASP A 204 -6.11 5.17 35.86
C ASP A 204 -6.39 6.42 36.73
N GLY A 205 -7.60 6.95 36.64
CA GLY A 205 -8.03 8.18 37.30
C GLY A 205 -9.22 7.96 38.23
N LEU A 206 -9.37 8.86 39.22
CA LEU A 206 -10.50 8.85 40.15
C LEU A 206 -11.88 9.03 39.47
N PHE A 207 -11.88 9.51 38.22
CA PHE A 207 -13.08 9.77 37.43
C PHE A 207 -13.01 8.96 36.13
N GLU A 208 -13.89 7.97 36.00
CA GLU A 208 -14.08 7.22 34.75
C GLU A 208 -14.55 8.18 33.66
N ARG A 209 -13.75 8.31 32.59
CA ARG A 209 -14.12 9.07 31.39
C ARG A 209 -14.38 8.12 30.25
N ALA A 210 -15.42 8.41 29.47
CA ALA A 210 -15.72 7.63 28.28
C ALA A 210 -14.56 7.68 27.27
N PRO A 211 -14.33 6.59 26.51
CA PRO A 211 -13.40 6.58 25.39
C PRO A 211 -13.68 7.73 24.42
N LEU A 212 -12.61 8.35 23.94
CA LEU A 212 -12.73 9.49 23.04
C LEU A 212 -12.89 8.98 21.60
N LYS A 213 -14.06 9.27 20.99
CA LYS A 213 -14.36 8.83 19.62
C LYS A 213 -13.70 9.71 18.55
N TYR A 214 -13.69 11.04 18.74
CA TYR A 214 -13.17 11.98 17.75
C TYR A 214 -11.94 12.68 18.29
N LEU A 215 -10.86 12.68 17.50
CA LEU A 215 -9.62 13.37 17.83
C LEU A 215 -9.16 14.18 16.62
N VAL A 216 -9.21 15.50 16.73
CA VAL A 216 -8.65 16.42 15.73
C VAL A 216 -7.19 16.75 16.06
N ASN A 217 -6.34 16.78 15.04
CA ASN A 217 -4.93 17.11 15.21
C ASN A 217 -4.39 18.03 14.12
N VAL A 218 -3.30 18.73 14.46
CA VAL A 218 -2.56 19.59 13.54
C VAL A 218 -1.07 19.25 13.64
N ASN A 219 -0.51 18.67 12.58
CA ASN A 219 0.92 18.40 12.39
C ASN A 219 1.62 17.49 13.43
N VAL A 220 0.89 16.85 14.36
CA VAL A 220 1.51 16.09 15.46
C VAL A 220 1.29 14.59 15.42
N LEU A 221 0.23 14.10 14.76
CA LEU A 221 -0.07 12.64 14.72
C LEU A 221 0.24 12.01 13.35
N THR A 222 0.92 12.74 12.47
CA THR A 222 1.36 12.27 11.14
C THR A 222 2.55 11.31 11.21
N THR A 223 3.36 11.36 12.27
CA THR A 223 4.49 10.44 12.54
C THR A 223 4.52 10.01 14.01
N GLY A 224 4.92 8.78 14.31
CA GLY A 224 5.19 8.31 15.68
C GLY A 224 3.96 8.02 16.56
N PHE A 225 2.75 8.24 16.07
CA PHE A 225 1.50 7.87 16.75
C PHE A 225 0.99 6.51 16.25
N ASP A 226 0.73 5.57 17.16
CA ASP A 226 0.21 4.24 16.86
C ASP A 226 -1.06 3.96 17.69
N ALA A 227 -2.18 3.83 16.99
CA ALA A 227 -3.49 3.53 17.57
C ALA A 227 -4.22 2.56 16.63
N PRO A 228 -4.04 1.24 16.81
CA PRO A 228 -4.61 0.24 15.90
C PRO A 228 -6.13 0.31 15.78
N ASN A 229 -6.79 0.78 16.83
CA ASN A 229 -8.24 0.91 16.95
C ASN A 229 -8.86 1.98 16.02
N ILE A 230 -8.07 2.86 15.40
CA ILE A 230 -8.58 3.86 14.44
C ILE A 230 -9.34 3.13 13.33
N ASP A 231 -10.63 3.38 13.20
CA ASP A 231 -11.50 2.80 12.17
C ASP A 231 -12.08 3.85 11.22
N CYS A 232 -11.76 5.14 11.44
CA CYS A 232 -12.00 6.22 10.49
C CYS A 232 -10.85 7.25 10.48
N VAL A 233 -10.45 7.71 9.29
CA VAL A 233 -9.56 8.84 9.07
C VAL A 233 -10.28 9.91 8.26
N ALA A 234 -10.45 11.11 8.83
CA ALA A 234 -11.03 12.25 8.13
C ALA A 234 -9.94 13.27 7.77
N MET A 235 -9.81 13.55 6.47
CA MET A 235 -8.83 14.47 5.93
C MET A 235 -9.49 15.79 5.58
N MET A 236 -9.43 16.73 6.51
CA MET A 236 -9.86 18.13 6.34
C MET A 236 -8.67 19.04 6.00
N ARG A 237 -7.62 18.44 5.43
CA ARG A 237 -6.39 19.10 5.01
C ARG A 237 -6.06 18.73 3.56
N PRO A 238 -6.24 19.66 2.62
CA PRO A 238 -5.64 19.57 1.29
C PRO A 238 -4.11 19.54 1.38
N THR A 239 -3.46 18.65 0.62
CA THR A 239 -2.00 18.61 0.50
C THR A 239 -1.57 18.25 -0.91
N MET A 240 -0.50 18.87 -1.39
CA MET A 240 0.21 18.52 -2.61
C MET A 240 1.26 17.42 -2.37
N SER A 241 1.52 17.04 -1.12
CA SER A 241 2.49 16.01 -0.75
C SER A 241 1.86 14.62 -0.72
N PRO A 242 2.22 13.71 -1.66
CA PRO A 242 1.75 12.33 -1.62
C PRO A 242 2.22 11.61 -0.36
N GLY A 243 3.42 11.97 0.14
CA GLY A 243 3.97 11.41 1.36
C GLY A 243 3.15 11.79 2.59
N LEU A 244 2.74 13.06 2.72
CA LEU A 244 1.90 13.50 3.84
C LEU A 244 0.52 12.85 3.76
N PHE A 245 -0.09 12.82 2.57
CA PHE A 245 -1.34 12.10 2.33
C PHE A 245 -1.26 10.64 2.78
N TYR A 246 -0.22 9.93 2.35
CA TYR A 246 0.02 8.54 2.72
C TYR A 246 0.25 8.37 4.24
N GLN A 247 0.97 9.29 4.89
CA GLN A 247 1.19 9.25 6.34
C GLN A 247 -0.11 9.44 7.13
N MET A 248 -1.00 10.32 6.67
CA MET A 248 -2.30 10.55 7.30
C MET A 248 -3.20 9.33 7.16
N VAL A 249 -3.40 8.84 5.94
CA VAL A 249 -4.21 7.66 5.67
C VAL A 249 -3.58 6.40 6.29
N GLY A 250 -2.25 6.38 6.39
CA GLY A 250 -1.46 5.28 6.95
C GLY A 250 -1.86 4.88 8.36
N ARG A 251 -2.46 5.80 9.12
CA ARG A 251 -3.00 5.55 10.46
C ARG A 251 -4.17 4.57 10.45
N GLY A 252 -4.90 4.50 9.33
CA GLY A 252 -6.03 3.61 9.14
C GLY A 252 -5.65 2.17 8.79
N PHE A 253 -4.40 1.87 8.40
CA PHE A 253 -4.04 0.53 7.91
C PHE A 253 -3.85 -0.53 9.00
N ARG A 254 -3.67 -0.14 10.27
CA ARG A 254 -3.41 -1.10 11.34
C ARG A 254 -4.59 -2.06 11.52
N LEU A 255 -4.31 -3.34 11.68
CA LEU A 255 -5.31 -4.35 12.02
C LEU A 255 -5.76 -4.16 13.48
N HIS A 256 -7.04 -4.39 13.74
CA HIS A 256 -7.60 -4.37 15.08
C HIS A 256 -8.81 -5.31 15.16
N ARG A 257 -9.04 -5.91 16.33
CA ARG A 257 -10.17 -6.82 16.52
C ARG A 257 -11.48 -6.06 16.33
N GLY A 258 -12.39 -6.62 15.53
CA GLY A 258 -13.69 -6.00 15.21
C GLY A 258 -13.62 -4.92 14.12
N LYS A 259 -12.43 -4.59 13.61
CA LYS A 259 -12.25 -3.62 12.52
C LYS A 259 -12.21 -4.33 11.17
N ALA A 260 -13.31 -4.28 10.43
CA ALA A 260 -13.40 -4.89 9.09
C ALA A 260 -12.69 -4.07 8.00
N ASN A 261 -12.76 -2.75 8.10
CA ASN A 261 -12.10 -1.78 7.22
C ASN A 261 -11.85 -0.49 7.99
N CYS A 262 -11.01 0.39 7.46
CA CYS A 262 -10.95 1.79 7.89
C CYS A 262 -11.61 2.70 6.85
N LEU A 263 -12.56 3.51 7.31
CA LEU A 263 -13.19 4.53 6.49
C LEU A 263 -12.23 5.74 6.32
N VAL A 264 -12.11 6.24 5.09
CA VAL A 264 -11.36 7.45 4.77
C VAL A 264 -12.33 8.49 4.22
N LEU A 265 -12.53 9.59 4.95
CA LEU A 265 -13.35 10.71 4.51
C LEU A 265 -12.44 11.83 4.00
N ASP A 266 -12.45 12.09 2.70
CA ASP A 266 -11.56 13.06 2.04
C ASP A 266 -12.29 14.35 1.66
N PHE A 267 -12.15 15.37 2.52
CA PHE A 267 -12.66 16.72 2.27
C PHE A 267 -11.60 17.61 1.59
N GLY A 268 -10.34 17.18 1.54
CA GLY A 268 -9.22 17.93 0.94
C GLY A 268 -8.97 17.62 -0.53
N GLY A 269 -9.78 16.74 -1.15
CA GLY A 269 -9.62 16.28 -2.52
C GLY A 269 -8.27 15.60 -2.79
N ASN A 270 -7.67 15.00 -1.76
CA ASN A 270 -6.35 14.40 -1.82
C ASN A 270 -6.33 13.12 -2.68
N VAL A 271 -7.37 12.30 -2.60
CA VAL A 271 -7.46 11.02 -3.33
C VAL A 271 -7.64 11.27 -4.82
N LEU A 272 -8.43 12.28 -5.20
CA LEU A 272 -8.55 12.69 -6.60
C LEU A 272 -7.23 13.24 -7.15
N ARG A 273 -6.46 13.94 -6.30
CA ARG A 273 -5.17 14.55 -6.66
C ARG A 273 -4.03 13.55 -6.77
N HIS A 274 -3.95 12.58 -5.85
CA HIS A 274 -2.82 11.64 -5.73
C HIS A 274 -3.14 10.23 -6.22
N GLY A 275 -4.41 9.94 -6.49
CA GLY A 275 -4.90 8.61 -6.81
C GLY A 275 -5.26 7.76 -5.59
N PRO A 276 -5.82 6.56 -5.83
CA PRO A 276 -6.16 5.62 -4.77
C PRO A 276 -4.92 5.24 -3.96
N VAL A 277 -5.08 5.09 -2.65
CA VAL A 277 -3.94 4.91 -1.72
C VAL A 277 -3.20 3.59 -1.98
N ASP A 278 -3.90 2.56 -2.47
CA ASP A 278 -3.32 1.28 -2.90
C ASP A 278 -2.59 1.34 -4.25
N GLN A 279 -2.67 2.49 -4.95
CA GLN A 279 -2.14 2.73 -6.29
C GLN A 279 -1.13 3.86 -6.37
N ILE A 280 -0.81 4.52 -5.24
CA ILE A 280 0.18 5.61 -5.23
C ILE A 280 1.53 5.02 -5.64
N ARG A 281 1.86 5.15 -6.92
CA ARG A 281 3.21 4.96 -7.44
C ARG A 281 3.88 6.32 -7.42
N VAL A 282 4.88 6.46 -6.58
CA VAL A 282 5.71 7.66 -6.58
C VAL A 282 6.69 7.53 -7.75
N GLU A 283 6.22 7.82 -8.96
CA GLU A 283 7.08 7.82 -10.15
C GLU A 283 7.91 9.12 -10.23
N GLN A 284 9.10 9.02 -10.83
CA GLN A 284 9.99 10.15 -11.08
C GLN A 284 9.27 11.19 -11.95
N ARG A 285 9.16 12.42 -11.45
CA ARG A 285 8.75 13.57 -12.26
C ARG A 285 9.90 13.98 -13.18
N ASP A 286 10.08 13.27 -14.28
CA ASP A 286 10.98 13.67 -15.37
C ASP A 286 10.29 14.56 -16.42
N ARG A 287 9.08 15.08 -16.14
CA ARG A 287 8.39 16.02 -17.04
C ARG A 287 7.91 17.28 -16.33
N PRO A 288 8.40 18.47 -16.73
CA PRO A 288 7.80 19.73 -16.32
C PRO A 288 6.51 19.95 -17.13
N GLY A 289 5.41 20.20 -16.44
CA GLY A 289 4.21 20.81 -17.02
C GLY A 289 3.40 19.92 -17.98
N GLY A 290 2.60 19.00 -17.43
CA GLY A 290 1.44 18.45 -18.13
C GLY A 290 0.17 18.90 -17.42
N LYS A 291 -0.48 19.95 -17.91
CA LYS A 291 -1.90 20.21 -17.59
C LYS A 291 -2.72 19.23 -18.44
N GLY A 292 -3.58 18.43 -17.80
CA GLY A 292 -4.65 17.69 -18.48
C GLY A 292 -4.38 16.20 -18.74
N GLY A 293 -4.05 15.44 -17.70
CA GLY A 293 -4.37 14.01 -17.67
C GLY A 293 -5.66 13.80 -16.89
N ASP A 294 -6.52 12.87 -17.32
CA ASP A 294 -7.70 12.49 -16.55
C ASP A 294 -7.29 12.07 -15.13
N ALA A 295 -8.07 12.49 -14.12
CA ALA A 295 -7.75 12.19 -12.73
C ALA A 295 -7.63 10.66 -12.53
N PRO A 296 -6.61 10.17 -11.79
CA PRO A 296 -6.40 8.72 -11.59
C PRO A 296 -7.57 8.04 -10.85
N ALA A 297 -8.42 8.82 -10.20
CA ALA A 297 -9.63 8.39 -9.52
C ALA A 297 -10.85 9.21 -9.95
N LYS A 298 -12.03 8.63 -9.76
CA LYS A 298 -13.33 9.28 -9.92
C LYS A 298 -14.21 9.04 -8.70
N GLU A 299 -15.17 9.92 -8.51
CA GLU A 299 -16.17 9.82 -7.45
C GLU A 299 -17.45 9.17 -7.99
N CYS A 300 -18.03 8.26 -7.21
CA CYS A 300 -19.36 7.74 -7.48
C CYS A 300 -20.43 8.80 -7.16
N PRO A 301 -21.32 9.16 -8.11
CA PRO A 301 -22.34 10.17 -7.87
C PRO A 301 -23.45 9.73 -6.92
N GLU A 302 -23.58 8.42 -6.64
CA GLU A 302 -24.62 7.87 -5.78
C GLU A 302 -24.15 7.72 -4.33
N CYS A 303 -22.99 7.09 -4.11
CA CYS A 303 -22.49 6.78 -2.77
C CYS A 303 -21.23 7.56 -2.36
N HIS A 304 -20.74 8.45 -3.22
CA HIS A 304 -19.53 9.28 -3.04
C HIS A 304 -18.24 8.50 -2.82
N ALA A 305 -18.23 7.19 -3.12
CA ALA A 305 -17.02 6.39 -3.08
C ALA A 305 -15.99 6.91 -4.09
N VAL A 306 -14.74 7.08 -3.66
CA VAL A 306 -13.64 7.48 -4.54
C VAL A 306 -12.91 6.22 -5.00
N ILE A 307 -12.99 5.95 -6.30
CA ILE A 307 -12.53 4.70 -6.91
C ILE A 307 -11.63 5.00 -8.11
N ALA A 308 -10.84 4.03 -8.55
CA ALA A 308 -10.00 4.22 -9.73
C ALA A 308 -10.87 4.56 -10.97
N ALA A 309 -10.40 5.50 -11.80
CA ALA A 309 -11.19 6.05 -12.91
C ALA A 309 -11.69 4.98 -13.91
N GLY A 310 -10.97 3.87 -14.05
CA GLY A 310 -11.30 2.76 -14.94
C GLY A 310 -12.48 1.88 -14.54
N TYR A 311 -13.07 2.05 -13.35
CA TYR A 311 -14.20 1.20 -12.89
C TYR A 311 -15.49 1.49 -13.66
N ALA A 312 -16.05 0.50 -14.37
CA ALA A 312 -17.34 0.67 -15.05
C ALA A 312 -18.54 0.69 -14.08
N HIS A 313 -18.41 0.03 -12.92
CA HIS A 313 -19.40 0.00 -11.86
C HIS A 313 -18.76 0.37 -10.53
N CYS A 314 -19.51 1.03 -9.65
CA CYS A 314 -19.04 1.32 -8.30
C CYS A 314 -18.94 0.00 -7.49
N PRO A 315 -17.77 -0.35 -6.90
CA PRO A 315 -17.62 -1.54 -6.08
C PRO A 315 -18.42 -1.47 -4.77
N ASP A 316 -18.78 -0.28 -4.31
CA ASP A 316 -19.46 -0.07 -3.03
C ASP A 316 -20.99 -0.11 -3.15
N CYS A 317 -21.56 0.46 -4.22
CA CYS A 317 -23.02 0.55 -4.40
C CYS A 317 -23.56 -0.04 -5.71
N GLY A 318 -22.69 -0.39 -6.67
CA GLY A 318 -23.09 -0.95 -7.96
C GLY A 318 -23.45 0.06 -9.05
N TYR A 319 -23.40 1.37 -8.78
CA TYR A 319 -23.69 2.42 -9.77
C TYR A 319 -22.91 2.24 -11.08
N GLU A 320 -23.61 2.22 -12.22
CA GLU A 320 -23.02 2.11 -13.56
C GLU A 320 -22.60 3.50 -14.07
N PHE A 321 -21.32 3.67 -14.41
CA PHE A 321 -20.81 4.94 -14.91
C PHE A 321 -21.09 5.13 -16.41
N PRO A 322 -21.50 6.33 -16.86
CA PRO A 322 -21.71 6.60 -18.27
C PRO A 322 -20.40 6.42 -19.05
N ARG A 323 -20.51 5.86 -20.26
CA ARG A 323 -19.35 5.68 -21.15
C ARG A 323 -18.84 7.07 -21.57
N PRO A 324 -17.53 7.36 -21.43
CA PRO A 324 -17.00 8.66 -21.83
C PRO A 324 -17.20 8.89 -23.33
N GLU A 325 -17.78 10.04 -23.69
CA GLU A 325 -17.93 10.48 -25.08
C GLU A 325 -16.55 10.79 -25.65
N ARG A 326 -16.06 9.98 -26.60
CA ARG A 326 -14.83 10.30 -27.33
C ARG A 326 -15.15 11.34 -28.41
N ALA A 327 -14.73 12.58 -28.20
CA ALA A 327 -14.64 13.56 -29.28
C ALA A 327 -13.52 13.12 -30.25
N ASN A 328 -13.89 12.83 -31.50
CA ASN A 328 -12.96 12.49 -32.57
C ASN A 328 -12.02 13.67 -32.85
N HIS A 329 -10.75 13.52 -32.50
CA HIS A 329 -9.66 14.28 -33.13
C HIS A 329 -8.90 13.33 -34.07
N ASP A 330 -8.69 13.79 -35.30
CA ASP A 330 -8.27 13.03 -36.48
C ASP A 330 -7.00 12.18 -36.33
N ALA A 331 -7.16 10.90 -36.68
CA ALA A 331 -6.28 10.04 -37.48
C ALA A 331 -4.74 10.10 -37.28
N GLN A 332 -4.27 9.35 -36.29
CA GLN A 332 -3.43 8.18 -36.58
C GLN A 332 -4.13 6.96 -35.98
N ALA A 333 -4.54 6.03 -36.83
CA ALA A 333 -5.24 4.83 -36.42
C ALA A 333 -4.33 3.96 -35.54
N SER A 334 -4.45 4.10 -34.22
CA SER A 334 -4.14 3.00 -33.32
C SER A 334 -5.25 1.97 -33.48
N THR A 335 -4.86 0.76 -33.82
CA THR A 335 -5.72 -0.41 -34.02
C THR A 335 -6.30 -0.89 -32.70
N GLU A 336 -7.11 -0.09 -32.02
CA GLU A 336 -7.90 -0.55 -30.87
C GLU A 336 -9.31 0.04 -30.90
N SER A 337 -10.20 -0.71 -31.54
CA SER A 337 -11.64 -0.64 -31.28
C SER A 337 -11.94 -1.44 -30.03
N VAL A 338 -12.59 -0.88 -29.01
CA VAL A 338 -13.16 -1.72 -27.94
C VAL A 338 -14.52 -1.21 -27.43
N LEU A 339 -15.54 -2.00 -27.77
CA LEU A 339 -16.79 -2.22 -27.03
C LEU A 339 -16.48 -3.04 -25.77
N SER A 340 -17.25 -2.86 -24.69
CA SER A 340 -17.29 -3.66 -23.44
C SER A 340 -16.47 -4.97 -23.45
N GLY A 341 -15.41 -5.03 -22.66
CA GLY A 341 -14.52 -6.19 -22.54
C GLY A 341 -13.08 -5.91 -22.98
N GLN A 342 -12.46 -4.83 -22.49
CA GLN A 342 -11.04 -4.58 -22.76
C GLN A 342 -10.20 -5.73 -22.20
N VAL A 343 -9.78 -6.58 -23.14
CA VAL A 343 -8.71 -7.55 -23.02
C VAL A 343 -7.46 -6.83 -23.52
N SER A 344 -6.56 -6.47 -22.62
CA SER A 344 -5.23 -5.99 -23.02
C SER A 344 -4.25 -7.15 -22.97
N GLU A 345 -3.50 -7.34 -24.05
CA GLU A 345 -2.40 -8.29 -24.09
C GLU A 345 -1.09 -7.52 -24.04
N SER A 346 -0.27 -7.82 -23.03
CA SER A 346 1.03 -7.20 -22.84
C SER A 346 2.10 -8.28 -22.92
N VAL A 347 3.07 -8.07 -23.81
CA VAL A 347 4.24 -8.93 -23.93
C VAL A 347 5.32 -8.42 -22.99
N TYR A 348 5.85 -9.33 -22.17
CA TYR A 348 6.88 -9.04 -21.21
C TYR A 348 8.13 -9.88 -21.49
N THR A 349 9.29 -9.24 -21.58
CA THR A 349 10.57 -9.94 -21.59
C THR A 349 10.83 -10.53 -20.20
N VAL A 350 11.06 -11.85 -20.15
CA VAL A 350 11.37 -12.57 -18.92
C VAL A 350 12.87 -12.50 -18.68
N ARG A 351 13.23 -12.06 -17.48
CA ARG A 351 14.63 -11.97 -17.01
C ARG A 351 15.05 -13.17 -16.20
N ASP A 352 14.11 -13.77 -15.49
CA ASP A 352 14.36 -14.89 -14.57
C ASP A 352 13.05 -15.65 -14.30
N VAL A 353 13.13 -16.91 -13.88
CA VAL A 353 11.98 -17.75 -13.57
C VAL A 353 12.23 -18.52 -12.27
N LEU A 354 11.31 -18.41 -11.33
CA LEU A 354 11.37 -19.12 -10.05
C LEU A 354 10.27 -20.18 -9.98
N TYR A 355 10.61 -21.36 -9.46
CA TYR A 355 9.70 -22.48 -9.29
C TYR A 355 9.52 -22.81 -7.82
N SER A 356 8.28 -22.94 -7.37
CA SER A 356 7.98 -23.29 -5.97
C SER A 356 6.74 -24.17 -5.86
N VAL A 357 6.67 -24.99 -4.81
CA VAL A 357 5.48 -25.77 -4.49
C VAL A 357 4.48 -24.87 -3.78
N HIS A 358 3.25 -24.84 -4.27
CA HIS A 358 2.17 -24.02 -3.75
C HIS A 358 0.99 -24.88 -3.28
N VAL A 359 0.60 -24.64 -2.03
CA VAL A 359 -0.59 -25.19 -1.38
C VAL A 359 -1.61 -24.07 -1.19
N LYS A 360 -2.88 -24.32 -1.56
CA LYS A 360 -3.94 -23.32 -1.42
C LYS A 360 -4.19 -23.01 0.06
N GLN A 361 -4.30 -21.73 0.41
CA GLN A 361 -4.53 -21.29 1.79
C GLN A 361 -5.84 -21.87 2.34
N GLY A 362 -5.76 -22.50 3.53
CA GLY A 362 -6.91 -23.16 4.19
C GLY A 362 -7.29 -24.52 3.61
N ALA A 363 -6.45 -25.11 2.76
CA ALA A 363 -6.66 -26.46 2.25
C ALA A 363 -6.21 -27.53 3.26
N ASP A 364 -6.85 -28.70 3.19
CA ASP A 364 -6.49 -29.90 3.95
C ASP A 364 -5.06 -30.35 3.60
N GLU A 365 -4.38 -31.07 4.49
CA GLU A 365 -3.04 -31.64 4.26
C GLU A 365 -3.01 -32.55 3.02
N ASN A 366 -4.14 -33.18 2.67
CA ASN A 366 -4.27 -34.04 1.49
C ASN A 366 -4.70 -33.30 0.22
N ALA A 367 -4.82 -31.97 0.23
CA ALA A 367 -5.23 -31.23 -0.95
C ALA A 367 -4.14 -31.25 -2.04
N PRO A 368 -4.52 -31.40 -3.33
CA PRO A 368 -3.55 -31.54 -4.41
C PRO A 368 -2.72 -30.27 -4.56
N LYS A 369 -1.39 -30.43 -4.58
CA LYS A 369 -0.44 -29.33 -4.68
C LYS A 369 -0.31 -28.84 -6.12
N THR A 370 0.19 -27.63 -6.27
CA THR A 370 0.43 -26.98 -7.57
C THR A 370 1.85 -26.49 -7.65
N MET A 371 2.49 -26.55 -8.81
CA MET A 371 3.75 -25.85 -9.05
C MET A 371 3.42 -24.41 -9.41
N ARG A 372 3.90 -23.45 -8.60
CA ARG A 372 3.84 -22.03 -8.91
C ARG A 372 5.08 -21.64 -9.70
N VAL A 373 4.86 -20.96 -10.81
CA VAL A 373 5.91 -20.43 -11.69
C VAL A 373 5.85 -18.91 -11.64
N ASP A 374 6.92 -18.27 -11.20
CA ASP A 374 7.03 -16.81 -11.10
C ASP A 374 8.00 -16.28 -12.16
N TYR A 375 7.45 -15.61 -13.18
CA TYR A 375 8.21 -14.96 -14.24
C TYR A 375 8.61 -13.55 -13.84
N LYS A 376 9.91 -13.30 -13.67
CA LYS A 376 10.46 -11.97 -13.39
C LYS A 376 10.52 -11.15 -14.68
N VAL A 377 9.60 -10.21 -14.83
CA VAL A 377 9.48 -9.37 -16.05
C VAL A 377 10.06 -7.97 -15.89
N GLY A 378 10.47 -7.61 -14.67
CA GLY A 378 11.12 -6.34 -14.35
C GLY A 378 11.97 -6.46 -13.09
N PHE A 379 12.46 -5.34 -12.57
CA PHE A 379 13.28 -5.36 -11.34
C PHE A 379 12.51 -5.93 -10.13
N TYR A 380 11.19 -5.68 -10.05
CA TYR A 380 10.29 -6.15 -8.99
C TYR A 380 8.90 -6.54 -9.51
N GLN A 381 8.78 -6.85 -10.80
CA GLN A 381 7.52 -7.27 -11.40
C GLN A 381 7.57 -8.75 -11.68
N PHE A 382 6.64 -9.49 -11.09
CA PHE A 382 6.45 -10.90 -11.33
C PHE A 382 5.07 -11.15 -11.93
N LYS A 383 5.00 -12.10 -12.85
CA LYS A 383 3.75 -12.65 -13.36
C LYS A 383 3.76 -14.13 -13.03
N SER A 384 2.70 -14.59 -12.38
CA SER A 384 2.67 -15.94 -11.83
C SER A 384 1.62 -16.79 -12.54
N GLU A 385 1.92 -18.08 -12.70
CA GLU A 385 0.92 -19.08 -13.05
C GLU A 385 1.06 -20.33 -12.16
N TRP A 386 0.01 -21.15 -12.16
CA TRP A 386 -0.05 -22.38 -11.38
C TRP A 386 -0.26 -23.57 -12.30
N VAL A 387 0.66 -24.53 -12.21
CA VAL A 387 0.70 -25.75 -13.00
C VAL A 387 0.29 -26.93 -12.12
N CYS A 388 -0.81 -27.58 -12.50
CA CYS A 388 -1.53 -28.51 -11.63
C CYS A 388 -1.18 -29.99 -11.88
N PHE A 389 0.04 -30.41 -11.51
CA PHE A 389 0.46 -31.80 -11.69
C PHE A 389 -0.37 -32.80 -10.86
N GLU A 390 -0.73 -32.49 -9.62
CA GLU A 390 -1.46 -33.45 -8.76
C GLU A 390 -2.98 -33.44 -8.96
N HIS A 391 -3.48 -32.62 -9.87
CA HIS A 391 -4.91 -32.56 -10.17
C HIS A 391 -5.30 -33.65 -11.18
N SER A 392 -6.60 -33.80 -11.45
CA SER A 392 -7.14 -34.70 -12.48
C SER A 392 -7.88 -33.93 -13.58
N GLY A 393 -8.21 -34.63 -14.67
CA GLY A 393 -9.00 -34.07 -15.77
C GLY A 393 -8.29 -32.93 -16.52
N TYR A 394 -9.04 -31.88 -16.87
CA TYR A 394 -8.55 -30.79 -17.73
C TYR A 394 -7.35 -30.03 -17.14
N ALA A 395 -7.28 -29.89 -15.81
CA ALA A 395 -6.18 -29.21 -15.14
C ALA A 395 -4.84 -29.98 -15.28
N ARG A 396 -4.88 -31.31 -15.11
CA ARG A 396 -3.73 -32.21 -15.34
C ARG A 396 -3.27 -32.18 -16.80
N TRP A 397 -4.23 -32.30 -17.72
CA TRP A 397 -3.92 -32.28 -19.15
C TRP A 397 -3.19 -30.99 -19.56
N LYS A 398 -3.63 -29.83 -19.07
CA LYS A 398 -2.90 -28.56 -19.32
C LYS A 398 -1.50 -28.57 -18.71
N ALA A 399 -1.31 -29.14 -17.52
CA ALA A 399 0.01 -29.26 -16.91
C ALA A 399 0.95 -30.14 -17.73
N GLU A 400 0.45 -31.26 -18.27
CA GLU A 400 1.21 -32.14 -19.17
C GLU A 400 1.64 -31.44 -20.46
N MET A 401 0.73 -30.65 -21.06
CA MET A 401 1.06 -29.85 -22.25
C MET A 401 2.08 -28.75 -21.93
N TRP A 402 1.92 -28.06 -20.80
CA TRP A 402 2.86 -27.03 -20.35
C TRP A 402 4.27 -27.61 -20.16
N TRP A 403 4.38 -28.81 -19.58
CA TRP A 403 5.65 -29.50 -19.36
C TRP A 403 6.29 -29.96 -20.67
N ARG A 404 5.54 -30.65 -21.53
CA ARG A 404 6.04 -31.15 -22.83
C ARG A 404 6.46 -30.03 -23.78
N ALA A 405 5.92 -28.82 -23.63
CA ALA A 405 6.39 -27.67 -24.39
C ALA A 405 7.80 -27.21 -23.98
N ARG A 406 8.23 -27.50 -22.74
CA ARG A 406 9.46 -26.98 -22.12
C ARG A 406 10.51 -28.04 -21.84
N SER A 407 10.15 -29.31 -21.76
CA SER A 407 11.07 -30.40 -21.42
C SER A 407 10.97 -31.57 -22.38
N PHE A 408 12.05 -32.34 -22.50
CA PHE A 408 12.05 -33.70 -23.04
C PHE A 408 11.90 -34.76 -21.95
N ASP A 409 12.04 -34.38 -20.68
CA ASP A 409 11.88 -35.30 -19.56
C ASP A 409 10.42 -35.77 -19.42
N PRO A 410 10.20 -36.98 -18.88
CA PRO A 410 8.86 -37.48 -18.55
C PRO A 410 8.08 -36.46 -17.71
N VAL A 411 6.75 -36.42 -17.90
CA VAL A 411 5.92 -35.49 -17.14
C VAL A 411 5.87 -35.93 -15.67
N PRO A 412 6.23 -35.07 -14.71
CA PRO A 412 6.24 -35.39 -13.29
C PRO A 412 4.84 -35.73 -12.76
N ALA A 413 4.79 -36.60 -11.75
CA ALA A 413 3.56 -36.99 -11.09
C ALA A 413 3.13 -35.96 -10.03
N THR A 414 4.08 -35.37 -9.31
CA THR A 414 3.82 -34.44 -8.20
C THR A 414 4.33 -33.02 -8.49
N ALA A 415 3.80 -32.03 -7.75
CA ALA A 415 4.29 -30.66 -7.86
C ALA A 415 5.72 -30.51 -7.31
N GLU A 416 6.08 -31.31 -6.30
CA GLU A 416 7.42 -31.35 -5.71
C GLU A 416 8.47 -31.87 -6.70
N GLU A 417 8.18 -32.98 -7.39
CA GLU A 417 9.04 -33.54 -8.43
C GLU A 417 9.23 -32.54 -9.58
N ALA A 418 8.14 -31.87 -10.00
CA ALA A 418 8.19 -30.87 -11.05
C ALA A 418 9.09 -29.68 -10.69
N VAL A 419 8.99 -29.17 -9.46
CA VAL A 419 9.82 -28.05 -8.96
C VAL A 419 11.29 -28.46 -8.85
N ALA A 420 11.57 -29.68 -8.36
CA ALA A 420 12.94 -30.17 -8.26
C ALA A 420 13.61 -30.25 -9.64
N LEU A 421 12.96 -30.90 -10.62
CA LEU A 421 13.45 -31.00 -11.99
C LEU A 421 13.60 -29.61 -12.66
N ALA A 422 12.66 -28.70 -12.42
CA ALA A 422 12.73 -27.33 -12.92
C ALA A 422 13.96 -26.59 -12.38
N ASN A 423 14.24 -26.71 -11.08
CA ASN A 423 15.41 -26.10 -10.44
C ASN A 423 16.74 -26.75 -10.86
N CYS A 424 16.71 -28.00 -11.32
CA CYS A 424 17.84 -28.68 -11.96
C CYS A 424 18.03 -28.29 -13.45
N GLY A 425 17.22 -27.38 -13.99
CA GLY A 425 17.36 -26.89 -15.37
C GLY A 425 16.68 -27.77 -16.43
N ALA A 426 15.74 -28.65 -16.06
CA ALA A 426 15.03 -29.53 -17.00
C ALA A 426 14.02 -28.80 -17.92
N LEU A 427 13.87 -27.47 -17.78
CA LEU A 427 12.91 -26.66 -18.52
C LEU A 427 13.59 -25.66 -19.46
N ALA A 428 13.04 -25.50 -20.66
CA ALA A 428 13.43 -24.48 -21.62
C ALA A 428 13.34 -23.09 -21.00
N HIS A 429 14.38 -22.27 -21.24
CA HIS A 429 14.40 -20.88 -20.81
C HIS A 429 13.24 -20.10 -21.42
N THR A 430 12.45 -19.40 -20.61
CA THR A 430 11.36 -18.55 -21.12
C THR A 430 11.91 -17.17 -21.47
N LYS A 431 11.84 -16.77 -22.74
CA LYS A 431 12.34 -15.46 -23.22
C LYS A 431 11.34 -14.35 -23.00
N SER A 432 10.07 -14.61 -23.32
CA SER A 432 8.98 -13.66 -23.13
C SER A 432 7.67 -14.37 -22.80
N ILE A 433 6.75 -13.64 -22.19
CA ILE A 433 5.39 -14.10 -21.91
C ILE A 433 4.38 -13.07 -22.38
N THR A 434 3.24 -13.54 -22.88
CA THR A 434 2.09 -12.69 -23.18
C THR A 434 1.09 -12.83 -22.05
N VAL A 435 0.78 -11.70 -21.42
CA VAL A 435 -0.16 -11.63 -20.31
C VAL A 435 -1.40 -10.90 -20.75
N ARG A 436 -2.53 -11.57 -20.58
CA ARG A 436 -3.86 -11.06 -20.85
C ARG A 436 -4.47 -10.51 -19.56
N SER A 437 -4.75 -9.23 -19.55
CA SER A 437 -5.50 -8.55 -18.49
C SER A 437 -6.92 -8.30 -18.98
N VAL A 438 -7.91 -8.81 -18.24
CA VAL A 438 -9.33 -8.58 -18.52
C VAL A 438 -9.85 -7.58 -17.49
N ALA A 439 -10.36 -6.44 -17.97
CA ALA A 439 -10.91 -5.41 -17.09
C ALA A 439 -12.03 -5.99 -16.20
N GLY A 440 -11.82 -5.96 -14.88
CA GLY A 440 -12.74 -6.50 -13.88
C GLY A 440 -12.39 -7.90 -13.33
N GLU A 441 -11.46 -8.63 -13.96
CA GLU A 441 -10.92 -9.85 -13.34
C GLU A 441 -9.84 -9.50 -12.31
N ARG A 442 -9.86 -10.26 -11.20
CA ARG A 442 -8.91 -10.06 -10.08
C ARG A 442 -7.47 -10.48 -10.43
N PHE A 443 -7.29 -11.31 -11.46
CA PHE A 443 -6.02 -11.91 -11.81
C PHE A 443 -5.76 -11.81 -13.32
N ASP A 444 -4.56 -11.36 -13.67
CA ASP A 444 -4.06 -11.46 -15.03
C ASP A 444 -3.80 -12.94 -15.39
N ARG A 445 -3.92 -13.29 -16.67
CA ARG A 445 -3.67 -14.64 -17.15
C ARG A 445 -2.51 -14.65 -18.12
N ILE A 446 -1.54 -15.53 -17.91
CA ILE A 446 -0.51 -15.79 -18.91
C ILE A 446 -1.16 -16.65 -20.00
N VAL A 447 -1.10 -16.20 -21.25
CA VAL A 447 -1.81 -16.82 -22.37
C VAL A 447 -0.89 -17.35 -23.46
N ASP A 448 0.35 -16.84 -23.55
CA ASP A 448 1.32 -17.29 -24.54
C ASP A 448 2.77 -17.10 -24.05
N TYR A 449 3.71 -17.78 -24.72
CA TYR A 449 5.13 -17.85 -24.33
C TYR A 449 6.04 -17.89 -25.55
N GLU A 450 7.17 -17.19 -25.47
CA GLU A 450 8.30 -17.41 -26.34
C GLU A 450 9.37 -18.21 -25.58
N LEU A 451 9.55 -19.47 -25.95
CA LEU A 451 10.48 -20.40 -25.30
C LEU A 451 11.81 -20.48 -26.07
N GLY A 452 12.90 -20.68 -25.34
CA GLY A 452 14.20 -21.06 -25.87
C GLY A 452 14.25 -22.53 -26.29
N GLU A 453 15.44 -23.00 -26.67
CA GLU A 453 15.66 -24.41 -26.95
C GLU A 453 15.43 -25.25 -25.70
N LYS A 454 14.88 -26.45 -25.91
CA LYS A 454 14.69 -27.41 -24.82
C LYS A 454 16.05 -27.93 -24.37
N PRO A 455 16.30 -27.99 -23.05
CA PRO A 455 17.51 -28.61 -22.54
C PRO A 455 17.52 -30.10 -22.89
N GLU A 456 18.71 -30.68 -23.07
CA GLU A 456 18.84 -32.13 -23.20
C GLU A 456 18.31 -32.80 -21.92
N PRO A 457 17.70 -34.00 -22.03
CA PRO A 457 17.17 -34.70 -20.85
C PRO A 457 18.27 -34.90 -19.81
N LEU A 458 17.96 -34.63 -18.54
CA LEU A 458 18.92 -34.88 -17.46
C LEU A 458 19.28 -36.37 -17.42
N PRO A 459 20.58 -36.72 -17.33
CA PRO A 459 21.02 -38.10 -17.21
C PRO A 459 20.46 -38.72 -15.92
N LEU A 460 20.19 -40.03 -15.95
CA LEU A 460 19.39 -40.73 -14.92
C LEU A 460 19.96 -40.64 -13.50
N ASP A 461 21.26 -40.39 -13.38
CA ASP A 461 22.04 -40.23 -12.16
C ASP A 461 21.97 -38.83 -11.53
N GLU A 462 21.58 -37.81 -12.30
CA GLU A 462 21.37 -36.44 -11.80
C GLU A 462 19.90 -36.13 -11.48
N ARG A 463 19.01 -37.10 -11.71
CA ARG A 463 17.59 -36.98 -11.33
C ARG A 463 17.47 -37.18 -9.82
N PRO A 464 16.67 -36.35 -9.12
CA PRO A 464 16.48 -36.51 -7.69
C PRO A 464 15.84 -37.87 -7.39
N THR A 465 16.62 -38.83 -6.90
CA THR A 465 16.10 -40.02 -6.23
C THR A 465 15.62 -39.56 -4.87
N THR A 466 14.30 -39.47 -4.70
CA THR A 466 13.70 -38.97 -3.47
C THR A 466 13.97 -39.95 -2.32
N ASP A 467 15.04 -39.74 -1.55
CA ASP A 467 15.16 -40.24 -0.19
C ASP A 467 14.94 -39.07 0.79
N LEU A 468 13.81 -39.11 1.50
CA LEU A 468 13.32 -38.04 2.35
C LEU A 468 13.98 -38.03 3.74
N SER A 469 14.98 -38.89 4.00
CA SER A 469 15.67 -38.96 5.29
C SER A 469 16.74 -37.89 5.49
N ASP A 470 17.20 -37.23 4.43
CA ASP A 470 18.48 -36.49 4.46
C ASP A 470 18.35 -34.97 4.32
N ILE A 471 17.15 -34.41 4.56
CA ILE A 471 16.97 -32.95 4.61
C ILE A 471 16.88 -32.49 6.07
N PRO A 472 17.93 -31.86 6.64
CA PRO A 472 17.85 -31.28 7.97
C PRO A 472 17.20 -29.88 7.89
N PHE A 473 15.90 -29.86 8.20
CA PHE A 473 15.04 -28.71 8.53
C PHE A 473 14.72 -27.70 7.43
#